data_AF-A0A528F9T9-F1
#
_entry.id   AF-A0A528F9T9-F1
#
_cell.length_a   1.000
_cell.length_b   1.000
_cell.length_c   1.000
_cell.angle_alpha   90.00
_cell.angle_beta   90.00
_cell.angle_gamma   90.00
#
_symmetry.space_group_name_H-M   'P 1'
#
loop_
_entity.id
_entity.type
_entity.pdbx_description
1 polymer ?
#
loop_
_entity_poly.entity_id
_entity_poly.type
_entity_poly.pdbx_seq_one_letter_code
_entity_poly.pdbx_strand_id
1 'polypeptide(L)' 'KPGLFAFRTRGFLNTVRADGCQYFTTVLGPGYNYDHRNHFHFDIKNRRNGYRACR' A
#
# COMPACT_ATOMS: atom_id res chain seq x y z
N LYS A 1 11.49 -18.10 0.18
CA LYS A 1 12.46 -17.49 -0.76
C LYS A 1 11.68 -16.87 -1.91
N PRO A 2 11.92 -15.61 -2.29
CA PRO A 2 11.24 -15.01 -3.44
C PRO A 2 11.60 -15.81 -4.70
N GLY A 3 10.60 -16.20 -5.49
CA GLY A 3 10.82 -16.97 -6.73
C GLY A 3 11.29 -16.10 -7.91
N LEU A 4 11.53 -16.73 -9.06
CA LEU A 4 12.05 -16.10 -10.28
C LEU A 4 11.26 -14.84 -10.74
N PHE A 5 9.99 -14.72 -10.38
CA PHE A 5 9.10 -13.62 -10.76
C PHE A 5 8.83 -12.59 -9.65
N ALA A 6 9.55 -12.64 -8.52
CA ALA A 6 9.33 -11.75 -7.38
C ALA A 6 9.46 -10.26 -7.73
N PHE A 7 10.25 -9.91 -8.76
CA PHE A 7 10.36 -8.54 -9.26
C PHE A 7 9.05 -8.04 -9.89
N ARG A 8 8.31 -8.90 -10.61
CA ARG A 8 7.01 -8.56 -11.21
C ARG A 8 5.95 -8.36 -10.14
N THR A 9 5.96 -9.21 -9.11
CA THR A 9 5.09 -9.04 -7.94
C THR A 9 5.37 -7.71 -7.25
N ARG A 10 6.65 -7.34 -7.04
CA ARG A 10 6.99 -6.05 -6.43
C ARG A 10 6.55 -4.85 -7.28
N GLY A 11 6.72 -4.93 -8.60
CA GLY A 11 6.22 -3.91 -9.53
C GLY A 11 4.71 -3.74 -9.45
N PHE A 12 3.96 -4.84 -9.55
CA PHE A 12 2.50 -4.84 -9.44
C PHE A 12 2.01 -4.27 -8.09
N LEU A 13 2.59 -4.70 -6.97
CA LEU A 13 2.23 -4.20 -5.65
C LEU A 13 2.49 -2.69 -5.51
N ASN A 14 3.59 -2.19 -6.11
CA ASN A 14 3.88 -0.76 -6.14
C ASN A 14 2.85 0.02 -6.97
N THR A 15 2.43 -0.50 -8.12
CA THR A 15 1.40 0.11 -8.96
C THR A 15 0.07 0.19 -8.23
N VAL A 16 -0.39 -0.92 -7.63
CA VAL A 16 -1.64 -0.94 -6.84
C VAL A 16 -1.61 0.07 -5.70
N ARG A 17 -0.46 0.18 -5.01
CA ARG A 17 -0.27 1.19 -3.96
C ARG A 17 -0.39 2.61 -4.51
N ALA A 18 0.33 2.91 -5.60
CA ALA A 18 0.36 4.25 -6.20
C ALA A 18 -1.03 4.70 -6.69
N ASP A 19 -1.75 3.83 -7.38
CA ASP A 19 -3.10 4.10 -7.88
C ASP A 19 -4.08 4.26 -6.72
N GLY A 20 -4.00 3.38 -5.71
CA GLY A 20 -4.82 3.48 -4.50
C GLY A 20 -4.65 4.83 -3.79
N CYS A 21 -3.44 5.38 -3.76
CA CYS A 21 -3.18 6.66 -3.12
C CYS A 21 -3.84 7.85 -3.82
N GLN A 22 -4.41 7.69 -5.02
CA GLN A 22 -5.25 8.71 -5.64
C GLN A 22 -6.65 8.74 -5.02
N TYR A 23 -7.21 7.57 -4.69
CA TYR A 23 -8.60 7.43 -4.25
C TYR A 23 -8.78 7.39 -2.72
N PHE A 24 -7.82 6.82 -2.00
CA PHE A 24 -7.93 6.60 -0.55
C PHE A 24 -7.14 7.64 0.26
N THR A 25 -7.58 7.90 1.49
CA THR A 25 -6.87 8.78 2.43
C THR A 25 -5.67 8.07 3.04
N THR A 26 -5.79 6.78 3.34
CA THR A 26 -4.68 5.94 3.82
C THR A 26 -4.57 4.68 2.96
N VAL A 27 -3.36 4.39 2.49
CA VAL A 27 -2.94 3.16 1.83
C VAL A 27 -1.69 2.66 2.51
N LEU A 28 -1.75 1.48 3.12
CA LEU A 28 -0.60 0.80 3.72
C LEU A 28 -0.40 -0.53 2.99
N GLY A 29 0.73 -0.68 2.32
CA GLY A 29 1.04 -1.83 1.50
C GLY A 29 1.84 -2.93 2.19
N PRO A 30 1.98 -4.08 1.52
CA PRO A 30 2.82 -5.20 1.97
C PRO A 30 4.23 -4.75 2.32
N GLY A 31 4.63 -4.97 3.58
CA GLY A 31 5.96 -4.65 4.09
C GLY A 31 6.06 -3.30 4.82
N TYR A 32 4.96 -2.58 5.02
CA TYR A 32 4.96 -1.35 5.83
C TYR A 32 5.25 -1.63 7.32
N ASN A 33 4.54 -2.59 7.92
CA ASN A 33 4.76 -3.03 9.30
C ASN A 33 4.33 -4.51 9.47
N TYR A 34 4.36 -5.02 10.70
CA TYR A 34 3.98 -6.42 10.97
C TYR A 34 2.54 -6.74 10.56
N ASP A 35 1.59 -5.85 10.86
CA ASP A 35 0.19 -6.05 10.52
C ASP A 35 0.01 -6.05 9.00
N HIS A 36 0.66 -5.12 8.30
CA HIS A 36 0.57 -4.94 6.85
C HIS A 36 1.67 -5.71 6.10
N ARG A 37 2.14 -6.86 6.61
CA ARG A 37 3.26 -7.59 5.99
C ARG A 37 2.90 -8.27 4.67
N ASN A 38 1.62 -8.62 4.49
CA ASN A 38 1.15 -9.47 3.40
C ASN A 38 -0.18 -9.02 2.79
N HIS A 39 -0.70 -7.86 3.17
CA HIS A 39 -1.96 -7.33 2.65
C HIS A 39 -1.92 -5.80 2.52
N PHE A 40 -2.90 -5.25 1.80
CA PHE A 40 -3.13 -3.82 1.71
C PHE A 40 -4.23 -3.38 2.68
N HIS A 41 -4.01 -2.25 3.34
CA HIS A 41 -5.05 -1.54 4.08
C HIS A 41 -5.42 -0.27 3.33
N PHE A 42 -6.72 -0.13 3.01
CA PHE A 42 -7.30 1.02 2.32
C PHE A 42 -8.34 1.69 3.21
N ASP A 43 -8.26 3.01 3.33
CA ASP A 43 -9.06 3.78 4.27
C ASP A 43 -9.41 5.17 3.69
N ILE A 44 -10.68 5.60 3.82
CA ILE A 44 -11.21 6.91 3.37
C ILE A 44 -11.53 7.83 4.57
N LYS A 45 -11.16 7.43 5.79
CA LYS A 45 -11.41 8.21 7.00
C LYS A 45 -10.74 9.58 6.88
N ASN A 46 -11.54 10.62 7.07
CA ASN A 46 -11.04 11.97 7.15
C ASN A 46 -10.07 12.13 8.34
N ARG A 47 -8.86 12.64 8.07
CA ARG A 47 -7.81 12.85 9.08
C ARG A 47 -7.63 14.35 9.30
N ARG A 48 -7.13 14.70 10.49
CA ARG A 48 -6.86 16.10 10.84
C ARG A 48 -5.94 16.73 9.80
N ASN A 49 -6.24 17.97 9.41
CA ASN A 49 -5.48 18.75 8.43
C ASN A 49 -5.37 18.10 7.04
N GLY A 50 -6.31 17.24 6.64
CA GLY A 50 -6.28 16.58 5.34
C GLY A 50 -5.13 15.58 5.18
N TYR A 51 -4.58 15.08 6.29
CA TYR A 51 -3.46 14.14 6.28
C TYR A 51 -3.77 12.89 5.46
N ARG A 52 -2.86 12.53 4.55
CA ARG A 52 -2.91 11.29 3.77
C ARG A 52 -1.68 10.44 4.06
N ALA A 53 -1.89 9.13 4.18
CA ALA A 53 -0.80 8.17 4.38
C ALA A 53 -0.71 7.23 3.18
N CYS A 54 0.44 7.22 2.50
CA CYS A 54 0.71 6.35 1.37
C CYS A 54 2.05 5.65 1.64
N ARG A 55 2.01 4.41 2.13
CA ARG A 55 3.19 3.68 2.62
C ARG A 55 3.27 2.29 2.04
#